data_AF-A0A356WD22-F1
#
_entry.id   AF-A0A356WD22-F1
#
_cell.length_a   1.000
_cell.length_b   1.000
_cell.length_c   1.000
_cell.angle_alpha   90.00
_cell.angle_beta   90.00
_cell.angle_gamma   90.00
#
_symmetry.space_group_name_H-M   'P 1'
#
loop_
_entity.id
_entity.type
_entity.pdbx_description
1 polymer ?
#
loop_
_entity_poly.entity_id
_entity_poly.type
_entity_poly.pdbx_seq_one_letter_code
_entity_poly.pdbx_strand_id
1 'polypeptide(L)'
;MNRKVSLFVAVLTVATFQVTPALAVAPTITGVTSTTANGSYKVGSPVIPIQVTFNQSVNVTGNPTLELETGTTDRMATYVSGSGTNTLTFNYTISTTTNPDTSSDLNYKATDSLALGAGGAIKNAGNEDAVLTLPALDNAASLAGSKAIVIDNTAPTASVTTVTVGPNGTGATLNAVAQS
;
A
#
# COMPACT_ATOMS: atom_id res chain seq x y z
N MET A 1 73.53 33.94 -38.55
CA MET A 1 73.37 32.66 -37.82
C MET A 1 71.94 32.63 -37.27
N ASN A 2 70.98 32.14 -38.07
CA ASN A 2 69.56 32.18 -37.71
C ASN A 2 69.12 30.79 -37.26
N ARG A 3 68.97 30.58 -35.95
CA ARG A 3 68.48 29.33 -35.39
C ARG A 3 66.96 29.34 -35.44
N LYS A 4 66.38 28.60 -36.39
CA LYS A 4 64.94 28.30 -36.40
C LYS A 4 64.59 27.55 -35.12
N VAL A 5 63.79 28.16 -34.25
CA VAL A 5 63.14 27.46 -33.14
C VAL A 5 61.83 26.91 -33.68
N SER A 6 61.72 25.59 -33.80
CA SER A 6 60.44 24.94 -34.10
C SER A 6 59.64 24.78 -32.82
N LEU A 7 58.44 25.35 -32.80
CA LEU A 7 57.46 25.17 -31.74
C LEU A 7 56.59 23.96 -32.09
N PHE A 8 56.70 22.87 -31.33
CA PHE A 8 55.79 21.74 -31.43
C PHE A 8 54.59 22.00 -30.52
N VAL A 9 53.45 22.39 -31.11
CA VAL A 9 52.16 22.38 -30.41
C VAL A 9 51.58 20.97 -30.54
N ALA A 10 51.62 20.19 -29.46
CA ALA A 10 50.92 18.92 -29.40
C ALA A 10 49.43 19.21 -29.20
N VAL A 11 48.61 18.96 -30.21
CA VAL A 11 47.15 18.95 -30.06
C VAL A 11 46.78 17.67 -29.33
N LEU A 12 46.50 17.76 -28.03
CA LEU A 12 45.97 16.64 -27.25
C LEU A 12 44.48 16.51 -27.58
N THR A 13 44.13 15.50 -28.38
CA THR A 13 42.74 15.16 -28.64
C THR A 13 42.14 14.62 -27.34
N VAL A 14 41.28 15.42 -26.68
CA VAL A 14 40.45 14.92 -25.59
C VAL A 14 39.40 14.01 -26.21
N ALA A 15 39.49 12.70 -25.97
CA ALA A 15 38.41 11.80 -26.31
C ALA A 15 37.18 12.21 -25.49
N THR A 16 36.16 12.76 -26.15
CA THR A 16 34.87 12.99 -25.49
C THR A 16 34.29 11.62 -25.16
N PHE A 17 34.21 11.27 -23.88
CA PHE A 17 33.44 10.12 -23.44
C PHE A 17 31.96 10.48 -23.63
N GLN A 18 31.40 10.10 -24.77
CA GLN A 18 29.95 10.20 -24.99
C GLN A 18 29.31 9.16 -24.07
N VAL A 19 28.90 9.57 -22.87
CA VAL A 19 27.96 8.78 -22.08
C VAL A 19 26.65 8.88 -22.84
N THR A 20 26.32 7.87 -23.64
CA THR A 20 24.96 7.75 -24.15
C THR A 20 24.07 7.61 -22.91
N PRO A 21 23.20 8.59 -22.58
CA PRO A 21 22.31 8.42 -21.43
C PRO A 21 21.48 7.18 -21.72
N ALA A 22 21.56 6.18 -20.83
CA ALA A 22 20.60 5.09 -20.88
C ALA A 22 19.21 5.71 -20.81
N LEU A 23 18.33 5.36 -21.75
CA LEU A 23 16.92 5.74 -21.67
C LEU A 23 16.42 5.28 -20.31
N ALA A 24 16.12 6.25 -19.46
CA ALA A 24 15.83 5.97 -18.08
C ALA A 24 14.36 5.55 -17.98
N VAL A 25 14.15 4.32 -17.52
CA VAL A 25 12.85 3.66 -17.52
C VAL A 25 12.15 3.96 -16.20
N ALA A 26 10.91 4.45 -16.28
CA ALA A 26 10.08 4.73 -15.11
C ALA A 26 9.89 3.45 -14.25
N PRO A 27 9.94 3.56 -12.91
CA PRO A 27 9.53 2.48 -12.04
C PRO A 27 8.09 2.06 -12.31
N THR A 28 7.81 0.76 -12.22
CA THR A 28 6.45 0.20 -12.31
C THR A 28 6.20 -0.73 -11.14
N ILE A 29 4.96 -0.80 -10.68
CA ILE A 29 4.57 -1.70 -9.59
C ILE A 29 4.44 -3.12 -10.14
N THR A 30 5.10 -4.07 -9.49
CA THR A 30 5.10 -5.49 -9.87
C THR A 30 4.24 -6.35 -8.95
N GLY A 31 3.90 -5.86 -7.76
CA GLY A 31 3.01 -6.56 -6.85
C GLY A 31 2.74 -5.83 -5.55
N VAL A 32 1.68 -6.27 -4.87
CA VAL A 32 1.30 -5.82 -3.54
C VAL A 32 1.11 -7.04 -2.66
N THR A 33 1.68 -7.04 -1.47
CA THR A 33 1.55 -8.16 -0.53
C THR A 33 1.55 -7.68 0.92
N SER A 34 1.52 -8.61 1.87
CA SER A 34 1.71 -8.35 3.30
C SER A 34 2.67 -9.38 3.91
N THR A 35 3.36 -9.01 4.99
CA THR A 35 4.06 -9.99 5.84
C THR A 35 3.14 -10.62 6.88
N THR A 36 1.93 -10.09 7.06
CA THR A 36 0.89 -10.70 7.87
C THR A 36 0.49 -12.05 7.28
N ALA A 37 0.36 -13.05 8.15
CA ALA A 37 -0.08 -14.38 7.75
C ALA A 37 -1.53 -14.34 7.23
N ASN A 38 -1.92 -15.36 6.48
CA ASN A 38 -3.33 -15.53 6.11
C ASN A 38 -4.15 -15.79 7.37
N GLY A 39 -5.35 -15.22 7.45
CA GLY A 39 -6.21 -15.36 8.61
C GLY A 39 -7.28 -14.27 8.72
N SER A 40 -8.05 -14.33 9.82
CA SER A 40 -9.04 -13.32 10.16
C SER A 40 -8.51 -12.41 11.27
N TYR A 41 -8.70 -11.11 11.06
CA TYR A 41 -8.21 -10.04 11.90
C TYR A 41 -9.34 -9.07 12.24
N LYS A 42 -9.28 -8.48 13.43
CA LYS A 42 -10.29 -7.56 13.95
C LYS A 42 -9.66 -6.45 14.76
N VAL A 43 -10.47 -5.54 15.28
CA VAL A 43 -9.97 -4.49 16.17
C VAL A 43 -9.13 -5.08 17.32
N GLY A 44 -7.98 -4.48 17.59
CA GLY A 44 -7.00 -4.96 18.58
C GLY A 44 -6.00 -5.98 18.05
N SER A 45 -6.16 -6.49 16.83
CA SER A 45 -5.09 -7.23 16.15
C SER A 45 -3.87 -6.33 15.89
N PRO A 46 -2.66 -6.92 15.74
CA PRO A 46 -1.47 -6.17 15.33
C PRO A 46 -1.68 -5.43 14.01
N VAL A 47 -0.87 -4.38 13.81
CA VAL A 47 -0.81 -3.62 12.54
C VAL A 47 -0.54 -4.58 11.38
N ILE A 48 -1.21 -4.35 10.25
CA ILE A 48 -1.04 -5.11 9.01
C ILE A 48 -0.15 -4.29 8.07
N PRO A 49 1.14 -4.65 7.91
CA PRO A 49 2.02 -4.00 6.93
C PRO A 49 1.66 -4.47 5.51
N ILE A 50 1.40 -3.53 4.62
CA ILE A 50 1.19 -3.72 3.20
C ILE A 50 2.46 -3.30 2.46
N GLN A 51 3.02 -4.18 1.65
CA GLN A 51 4.24 -3.96 0.89
C GLN A 51 3.91 -3.79 -0.59
N VAL A 52 4.28 -2.64 -1.17
CA VAL A 52 4.17 -2.35 -2.59
C VAL A 52 5.56 -2.48 -3.21
N THR A 53 5.73 -3.43 -4.13
CA THR A 53 7.01 -3.71 -4.79
C THR A 53 7.05 -3.10 -6.19
N PHE A 54 8.14 -2.40 -6.47
CA PHE A 54 8.50 -1.86 -7.78
C PHE A 54 9.52 -2.76 -8.47
N ASN A 55 9.61 -2.65 -9.80
CA ASN A 55 10.61 -3.34 -10.60
C ASN A 55 12.06 -2.85 -10.37
N GLN A 56 12.24 -1.71 -9.69
CA GLN A 56 13.53 -1.12 -9.36
C GLN A 56 13.42 -0.25 -8.10
N SER A 57 14.56 0.19 -7.57
CA SER A 57 14.56 1.07 -6.39
C SER A 57 13.91 2.42 -6.66
N VAL A 58 13.19 2.93 -5.66
CA VAL A 58 12.51 4.22 -5.69
C VAL A 58 12.81 5.06 -4.45
N ASN A 59 12.87 6.38 -4.64
CA ASN A 59 13.00 7.41 -3.63
C ASN A 59 11.64 8.08 -3.44
N VAL A 60 11.23 8.18 -2.18
CA VAL A 60 9.93 8.75 -1.79
C VAL A 60 10.12 10.14 -1.18
N THR A 61 9.31 11.09 -1.63
CA THR A 61 9.05 12.36 -0.92
C THR A 61 7.57 12.46 -0.57
N GLY A 62 7.24 13.28 0.42
CA GLY A 62 5.87 13.41 0.93
C GLY A 62 5.42 12.20 1.77
N ASN A 63 4.11 12.04 1.91
CA ASN A 63 3.49 10.96 2.69
C ASN A 63 2.48 10.21 1.80
N PRO A 64 2.95 9.26 0.97
CA PRO A 64 2.04 8.46 0.17
C PRO A 64 1.07 7.64 1.03
N THR A 65 -0.11 7.37 0.48
CA THR A 65 -1.16 6.55 1.09
C THR A 65 -1.69 5.54 0.09
N LEU A 66 -2.12 4.39 0.60
CA LEU A 66 -2.80 3.36 -0.18
C LEU A 66 -4.22 3.18 0.38
N GLU A 67 -5.24 3.46 -0.43
CA GLU A 67 -6.63 3.25 -0.04
C GLU A 67 -7.02 1.76 -0.12
N LEU A 68 -7.55 1.24 0.97
CA LEU A 68 -7.96 -0.15 1.13
C LEU A 68 -9.49 -0.31 1.13
N GLU A 69 -9.96 -1.31 0.39
CA GLU A 69 -11.37 -1.73 0.41
C GLU A 69 -11.66 -2.45 1.73
N THR A 70 -12.35 -1.73 2.61
CA THR A 70 -12.60 -2.17 4.00
C THR A 70 -14.07 -2.04 4.36
N GLY A 71 -14.95 -2.03 3.35
CA GLY A 71 -16.40 -2.09 3.49
C GLY A 71 -17.04 -0.75 3.16
N THR A 72 -18.01 -0.31 3.98
CA THR A 72 -18.75 0.93 3.69
C THR A 72 -17.88 2.19 3.75
N THR A 73 -16.79 2.15 4.52
CA THR A 73 -15.84 3.25 4.66
C THR A 73 -14.44 2.69 4.46
N ASP A 74 -13.79 3.15 3.40
CA ASP A 74 -12.44 2.72 3.05
C ASP A 74 -11.39 3.37 3.95
N ARG A 75 -10.27 2.66 4.14
CA ARG A 75 -9.19 3.07 5.05
C ARG A 75 -7.90 3.33 4.30
N MET A 76 -7.18 4.36 4.74
CA MET A 76 -5.85 4.67 4.22
C MET A 76 -4.79 3.90 5.00
N ALA A 77 -4.05 3.05 4.32
CA ALA A 77 -2.75 2.57 4.80
C ALA A 77 -1.70 3.66 4.56
N THR A 78 -0.89 3.95 5.57
CA THR A 78 0.06 5.09 5.53
C THR A 78 1.49 4.63 5.30
N TYR A 79 2.22 5.30 4.42
CA TYR A 79 3.63 5.00 4.16
C TYR A 79 4.47 5.11 5.44
N VAL A 80 5.35 4.13 5.67
CA VAL A 80 6.24 4.10 6.85
C VAL A 80 7.72 3.91 6.53
N SER A 81 8.07 3.19 5.47
CA SER A 81 9.47 2.89 5.14
C SER A 81 9.66 2.35 3.72
N GLY A 82 10.91 2.29 3.25
CA GLY A 82 11.28 1.64 1.98
C GLY A 82 11.92 2.55 0.94
N SER A 83 11.97 3.87 1.15
CA SER A 83 12.68 4.81 0.28
C SER A 83 14.15 4.40 0.09
N GLY A 84 14.63 4.45 -1.15
CA GLY A 84 15.94 3.96 -1.58
C GLY A 84 15.95 2.46 -1.94
N THR A 85 14.85 1.75 -1.74
CA THR A 85 14.70 0.32 -2.08
C THR A 85 13.58 0.12 -3.11
N ASN A 86 13.38 -1.10 -3.58
CA ASN A 86 12.28 -1.42 -4.50
C ASN A 86 10.97 -1.79 -3.80
N THR A 87 10.90 -1.77 -2.46
CA THR A 87 9.69 -2.15 -1.72
C THR A 87 9.33 -1.08 -0.71
N LEU A 88 8.14 -0.51 -0.85
CA LEU A 88 7.59 0.47 0.08
C LEU A 88 6.62 -0.23 1.03
N THR A 89 6.72 0.06 2.33
CA THR A 89 5.82 -0.46 3.36
C THR A 89 4.84 0.61 3.78
N PHE A 90 3.57 0.22 3.86
CA PHE A 90 2.44 0.99 4.33
C PHE A 90 1.79 0.27 5.51
N ASN A 91 1.40 0.97 6.57
CA ASN A 91 0.75 0.34 7.72
C ASN A 91 -0.76 0.57 7.68
N TYR A 92 -1.51 -0.53 7.77
CA TYR A 92 -2.95 -0.51 8.00
C TYR A 92 -3.25 -0.91 9.45
N THR A 93 -4.04 -0.07 10.13
CA THR A 93 -4.58 -0.35 11.46
C THR A 93 -6.08 -0.46 11.34
N ILE A 94 -6.63 -1.60 11.77
CA ILE A 94 -8.08 -1.85 11.76
C ILE A 94 -8.78 -0.83 12.65
N SER A 95 -9.77 -0.15 12.09
CA SER A 95 -10.42 0.98 12.76
C SER A 95 -11.16 0.57 14.03
N THR A 96 -11.06 1.43 15.04
CA THR A 96 -11.81 1.35 16.29
C THR A 96 -13.11 2.19 16.27
N THR A 97 -13.46 2.77 15.12
CA THR A 97 -14.55 3.76 14.99
C THR A 97 -15.92 3.12 14.75
N THR A 98 -16.96 3.96 14.68
CA THR A 98 -18.38 3.54 14.54
C THR A 98 -18.68 2.75 13.28
N ASN A 99 -17.82 2.85 12.25
CA ASN A 99 -17.98 2.13 11.00
C ASN A 99 -17.00 0.94 11.03
N PRO A 100 -17.48 -0.30 11.22
CA PRO A 100 -16.61 -1.45 11.31
C PRO A 100 -15.95 -1.71 9.96
N ASP A 101 -14.63 -1.90 9.97
CA ASP A 101 -13.91 -2.38 8.82
C ASP A 101 -14.34 -3.84 8.56
N THR A 102 -14.70 -4.15 7.33
CA THR A 102 -15.13 -5.49 6.92
C THR A 102 -14.60 -5.79 5.52
N SER A 103 -13.94 -6.92 5.36
CA SER A 103 -13.47 -7.40 4.05
C SER A 103 -13.31 -8.90 4.08
N SER A 104 -13.95 -9.61 3.15
CA SER A 104 -13.80 -11.06 3.01
C SER A 104 -12.43 -11.46 2.44
N ASP A 105 -11.76 -10.52 1.77
CA ASP A 105 -10.37 -10.65 1.34
C ASP A 105 -9.81 -9.24 1.08
N LEU A 106 -8.90 -8.79 1.96
CA LEU A 106 -8.42 -7.43 2.00
C LEU A 106 -7.69 -7.07 0.71
N ASN A 107 -8.10 -5.96 0.09
CA ASN A 107 -7.46 -5.45 -1.12
C ASN A 107 -7.35 -3.91 -1.07
N TYR A 108 -6.61 -3.34 -2.02
CA TYR A 108 -6.74 -1.92 -2.32
C TYR A 108 -8.05 -1.65 -3.07
N LYS A 109 -8.57 -0.43 -2.95
CA LYS A 109 -9.90 -0.07 -3.48
C LYS A 109 -9.97 -0.16 -5.00
N ALA A 110 -8.93 0.30 -5.69
CA ALA A 110 -8.86 0.39 -7.14
C ALA A 110 -7.40 0.42 -7.61
N THR A 111 -7.18 0.24 -8.91
CA THR A 111 -5.83 0.21 -9.50
C THR A 111 -5.08 1.55 -9.38
N ASP A 112 -5.76 2.63 -9.03
CA ASP A 112 -5.23 3.98 -8.82
C ASP A 112 -5.22 4.41 -7.34
N SER A 113 -5.44 3.49 -6.40
CA SER A 113 -5.51 3.77 -4.95
C SER A 113 -4.20 4.23 -4.30
N LEU A 114 -3.06 4.16 -5.00
CA LEU A 114 -1.79 4.68 -4.50
C LEU A 114 -1.69 6.19 -4.78
N ALA A 115 -1.88 6.99 -3.73
CA ALA A 115 -1.80 8.44 -3.81
C ALA A 115 -0.47 8.95 -3.20
N LEU A 116 0.13 9.96 -3.83
CA LEU A 116 1.39 10.55 -3.38
C LEU A 116 1.26 11.50 -2.18
N GLY A 117 0.05 12.02 -1.94
CA GLY A 117 -0.16 13.13 -1.02
C GLY A 117 0.37 14.47 -1.56
N ALA A 118 0.11 15.56 -0.82
CA ALA A 118 0.51 16.89 -1.25
C ALA A 118 2.04 17.03 -1.33
N GLY A 119 2.56 17.41 -2.50
CA GLY A 119 4.00 17.58 -2.74
C GLY A 119 4.82 16.29 -2.73
N GLY A 120 4.16 15.12 -2.73
CA GLY A 120 4.82 13.83 -2.76
C GLY A 120 5.28 13.42 -4.16
N ALA A 121 6.28 12.55 -4.20
CA ALA A 121 6.78 11.93 -5.42
C ALA A 121 7.36 10.56 -5.10
N ILE A 122 7.29 9.65 -6.08
CA ILE A 122 7.99 8.37 -6.08
C ILE A 122 8.78 8.33 -7.37
N LYS A 123 10.10 8.37 -7.28
CA LYS A 123 11.01 8.46 -8.43
C LYS A 123 12.13 7.44 -8.32
N ASN A 124 12.77 7.06 -9.41
CA ASN A 124 14.07 6.37 -9.33
C ASN A 124 15.24 7.37 -9.16
N ALA A 125 16.47 6.85 -9.19
CA ALA A 125 17.69 7.65 -9.14
C ALA A 125 17.90 8.55 -10.39
N GLY A 126 17.24 8.26 -11.51
CA GLY A 126 17.24 9.10 -12.72
C GLY A 126 16.29 10.30 -12.65
N ASN A 127 15.48 10.39 -11.59
CA ASN A 127 14.37 11.33 -11.41
C ASN A 127 13.14 11.09 -12.30
N GLU A 128 13.00 9.90 -12.87
CA GLU A 128 11.76 9.50 -13.56
C GLU A 128 10.67 9.19 -12.54
N ASP A 129 9.48 9.76 -12.76
CA ASP A 129 8.30 9.49 -11.96
C ASP A 129 7.83 8.05 -12.17
N ALA A 130 7.48 7.37 -11.08
CA ALA A 130 6.94 6.03 -11.12
C ALA A 130 5.53 5.99 -11.74
N VAL A 131 5.25 4.93 -12.47
CA VAL A 131 3.88 4.56 -12.86
C VAL A 131 3.23 3.90 -11.64
N LEU A 132 2.21 4.57 -11.10
CA LEU A 132 1.56 4.17 -9.83
C LEU A 132 0.39 3.20 -10.00
N THR A 133 0.10 2.78 -11.23
CA THR A 133 -0.95 1.80 -11.50
C THR A 133 -0.62 0.48 -10.80
N LEU A 134 -1.50 0.08 -9.88
CA LEU A 134 -1.44 -1.18 -9.17
C LEU A 134 -1.90 -2.33 -10.08
N PRO A 135 -1.53 -3.59 -9.79
CA PRO A 135 -2.08 -4.74 -10.48
C PRO A 135 -3.61 -4.75 -10.52
N ALA A 136 -4.21 -5.49 -11.46
CA ALA A 136 -5.67 -5.68 -11.44
C ALA A 136 -6.09 -6.38 -10.13
N LEU A 137 -7.27 -6.07 -9.62
CA LEU A 137 -7.73 -6.54 -8.29
C LEU A 137 -7.80 -8.07 -8.18
N ASP A 138 -8.09 -8.76 -9.29
CA ASP A 138 -8.18 -10.21 -9.43
C ASP A 138 -6.86 -10.88 -9.86
N ASN A 139 -5.78 -10.09 -10.01
CA ASN A 139 -4.47 -10.61 -10.39
C ASN A 139 -3.76 -11.27 -9.20
N ALA A 140 -2.98 -12.32 -9.43
CA ALA A 140 -2.17 -12.98 -8.39
C ALA A 140 -1.13 -12.04 -7.72
N ALA A 141 -0.77 -10.93 -8.36
CA ALA A 141 0.11 -9.89 -7.82
C ALA A 141 -0.64 -8.81 -7.01
N SER A 142 -1.97 -8.86 -6.92
CA SER A 142 -2.74 -7.98 -6.03
C SER A 142 -2.60 -8.42 -4.56
N LEU A 143 -3.09 -7.59 -3.63
CA LEU A 143 -3.04 -7.94 -2.21
C LEU A 143 -3.86 -9.21 -1.93
N ALA A 144 -5.12 -9.23 -2.38
CA ALA A 144 -6.01 -10.39 -2.31
C ALA A 144 -5.48 -11.60 -3.10
N GLY A 145 -4.80 -11.37 -4.22
CA GLY A 145 -4.18 -12.44 -5.00
C GLY A 145 -2.97 -13.10 -4.31
N SER A 146 -2.30 -12.37 -3.41
CA SER A 146 -1.06 -12.83 -2.76
C SER A 146 -1.23 -13.22 -1.28
N LYS A 147 -2.34 -12.84 -0.66
CA LYS A 147 -2.70 -13.14 0.74
C LYS A 147 -4.21 -13.30 0.88
N ALA A 148 -4.60 -14.17 1.81
CA ALA A 148 -5.98 -14.35 2.24
C ALA A 148 -6.15 -13.72 3.63
N ILE A 149 -6.38 -12.40 3.66
CA ILE A 149 -6.53 -11.61 4.88
C ILE A 149 -7.99 -11.19 4.99
N VAL A 150 -8.69 -11.73 5.97
CA VAL A 150 -10.07 -11.36 6.28
C VAL A 150 -10.06 -10.28 7.36
N ILE A 151 -10.83 -9.21 7.15
CA ILE A 151 -11.12 -8.22 8.18
C ILE A 151 -12.56 -8.43 8.64
N ASP A 152 -12.73 -8.78 9.91
CA ASP A 152 -14.04 -8.98 10.52
C ASP A 152 -14.14 -8.16 11.82
N ASN A 153 -14.65 -6.95 11.69
CA ASN A 153 -14.97 -6.10 12.83
C ASN A 153 -16.48 -6.01 13.09
N THR A 154 -17.25 -7.00 12.64
CA THR A 154 -18.71 -7.00 12.87
C THR A 154 -19.02 -7.19 14.36
N ALA A 155 -19.86 -6.33 14.90
CA ALA A 155 -20.33 -6.49 16.28
C ALA A 155 -21.29 -7.69 16.36
N PRO A 156 -21.24 -8.51 17.42
CA PRO A 156 -22.21 -9.58 17.61
C PRO A 156 -23.63 -9.01 17.65
N THR A 157 -24.54 -9.54 16.83
CA THR A 157 -25.96 -9.18 16.90
C THR A 157 -26.65 -10.03 17.96
N ALA A 158 -27.08 -9.42 19.07
CA ALA A 158 -27.98 -10.08 20.01
C ALA A 158 -29.40 -10.12 19.43
N SER A 159 -30.03 -11.30 19.43
CA SER A 159 -31.45 -11.45 19.05
C SER A 159 -32.28 -11.77 20.29
N VAL A 160 -33.43 -11.12 20.44
CA VAL A 160 -34.43 -11.44 21.47
C VAL A 160 -35.51 -12.29 20.82
N THR A 161 -35.56 -13.57 21.18
CA THR A 161 -36.44 -14.53 20.48
C THR A 161 -37.89 -14.46 20.97
N THR A 162 -38.14 -14.10 22.22
CA THR A 162 -39.50 -13.90 22.76
C THR A 162 -39.47 -13.05 24.03
N VAL A 163 -40.43 -12.14 24.17
CA VAL A 163 -40.79 -11.57 25.48
C VAL A 163 -41.96 -12.37 26.02
N THR A 164 -41.72 -13.23 27.01
CA THR A 164 -42.82 -13.85 27.75
C THR A 164 -43.28 -12.85 28.82
N VAL A 165 -44.40 -12.18 28.58
CA VAL A 165 -45.07 -11.38 29.62
C VAL A 165 -46.03 -12.27 30.40
N GLY A 166 -46.00 -12.20 31.73
CA GLY A 166 -47.03 -12.81 32.57
C GLY A 166 -48.41 -12.17 32.31
N PRO A 167 -49.51 -12.81 32.76
CA PRO A 167 -50.89 -12.35 32.49
C PRO A 167 -51.24 -10.90 32.92
N ASN A 168 -50.37 -10.24 33.68
CA ASN A 168 -50.52 -8.85 34.16
C ASN A 168 -49.30 -7.95 33.88
N GLY A 169 -48.41 -8.32 32.96
CA GLY A 169 -47.25 -7.49 32.58
C GLY A 169 -46.10 -7.44 33.61
N THR A 170 -46.22 -8.11 34.75
CA THR A 170 -45.13 -8.30 35.73
C THR A 170 -44.37 -9.60 35.44
N GLY A 171 -43.03 -9.51 35.32
CA GLY A 171 -42.13 -10.67 35.22
C GLY A 171 -41.52 -10.97 33.85
N ALA A 172 -41.36 -9.98 32.96
CA ALA A 172 -40.67 -10.20 31.68
C ALA A 172 -39.23 -10.67 31.91
N THR A 173 -38.91 -11.90 31.49
CA THR A 173 -37.53 -12.38 31.38
C THR A 173 -37.09 -12.22 29.93
N LEU A 174 -36.03 -11.43 29.72
CA LEU A 174 -35.40 -11.32 28.40
C LEU A 174 -34.50 -12.54 28.20
N ASN A 175 -34.94 -13.49 27.37
CA ASN A 175 -34.04 -14.55 26.92
C ASN A 175 -33.31 -14.05 25.66
N ALA A 176 -32.12 -13.47 25.85
CA ALA A 176 -31.24 -13.10 24.76
C ALA A 176 -30.38 -14.31 24.37
N VAL A 177 -30.39 -14.69 23.11
CA VAL A 177 -29.44 -15.67 22.56
C VAL A 177 -28.38 -14.87 21.82
N ALA A 178 -27.12 -14.98 22.26
CA ALA A 178 -25.98 -14.52 21.47
C ALA A 178 -25.85 -15.47 20.27
N GLN A 179 -25.92 -14.95 19.05
CA GLN A 179 -25.56 -15.73 17.87
C GLN A 179 -24.06 -15.59 17.66
N SER A 180 -23.40 -16.74 17.55
CA SER A 180 -21.96 -16.92 17.35
C SER A 180 -21.53 -16.59 15.93
#